data_AF-A0A9P0P309-F1
#
_entry.id   AF-A0A9P0P309-F1
#
_cell.length_a   1.000
_cell.length_b   1.000
_cell.length_c   1.000
_cell.angle_alpha   90.00
_cell.angle_beta   90.00
_cell.angle_gamma   90.00
#
_symmetry.space_group_name_H-M   'P 1'
#
loop_
_entity.id
_entity.type
_entity.pdbx_description
1 polymer ?
#
loop_
_entity_poly.entity_id
_entity_poly.type
_entity_poly.pdbx_seq_one_letter_code
_entity_poly.pdbx_strand_id
1 'polypeptide(L)'
;MVVLDSTNLVMEYKKESYDGKDEEIKDIGFSVKFSDALKLYGLHHHAYDLELPDTSDMEPFRLRNSDTAGFESNSPMALYGSVPVIYGHSKTSTTGIFLHNAAEQWVDITYKKAGSPSAHFMVDSGSFDLFVMLGPKIENVIQQFTDLTVMDAGIPSMSLVVFYR
;
A
#
# COMPACT_ATOMS: atom_id res chain seq x y z
N MET A 1 10.70 -15.04 8.36
CA MET A 1 10.84 -13.69 8.95
C MET A 1 12.09 -13.09 8.37
N VAL A 2 11.95 -12.16 7.42
CA VAL A 2 13.08 -11.37 6.94
C VAL A 2 13.08 -10.10 7.78
N VAL A 3 13.95 -10.06 8.78
CA VAL A 3 14.25 -8.83 9.51
C VAL A 3 15.31 -8.12 8.69
N LEU A 4 14.94 -7.02 8.06
CA LEU A 4 15.90 -6.12 7.45
C LEU A 4 16.55 -5.34 8.61
N ASP A 5 17.61 -5.91 9.19
CA ASP A 5 18.27 -5.62 10.50
C ASP A 5 18.88 -4.20 10.66
N SER A 6 18.39 -3.23 9.91
CA SER A 6 18.69 -1.80 10.06
C SER A 6 17.50 -0.89 9.70
N THR A 7 16.33 -1.50 9.44
CA THR A 7 15.13 -0.80 8.99
C THR A 7 14.02 -1.06 9.99
N ASN A 8 13.18 -0.06 10.22
CA ASN A 8 11.97 -0.16 11.04
C ASN A 8 10.87 -1.01 10.37
N LEU A 9 11.26 -1.99 9.55
CA LEU A 9 10.39 -2.80 8.72
C LEU A 9 10.66 -4.27 9.00
N VAL A 10 9.67 -4.94 9.58
CA VAL A 10 9.70 -6.39 9.80
C VAL A 10 8.76 -7.05 8.81
N MET A 11 9.29 -7.96 8.00
CA MET A 11 8.50 -8.74 7.05
C MET A 11 8.31 -10.19 7.48
N GLU A 12 7.06 -10.61 7.51
CA GLU A 12 6.66 -12.00 7.72
C GLU A 12 5.98 -12.53 6.46
N TYR A 13 6.51 -13.63 5.90
CA TYR A 13 5.97 -14.34 4.75
C TYR A 13 5.49 -15.71 5.22
N LYS A 14 4.27 -16.08 4.84
CA LYS A 14 3.72 -17.43 5.04
C LYS A 14 3.39 -18.02 3.67
N LYS A 15 3.86 -19.25 3.45
CA LYS A 15 3.48 -20.05 2.29
C LYS A 15 2.30 -20.93 2.71
N GLU A 16 1.12 -20.71 2.16
CA GLU A 16 -0.01 -21.62 2.30
C GLU A 16 -0.10 -22.51 1.05
N SER A 17 -0.18 -23.82 1.26
CA SER A 17 -0.31 -24.83 0.19
C SER A 17 -1.69 -25.45 0.33
N TYR A 18 -2.53 -25.32 -0.69
CA TYR A 18 -3.83 -25.97 -0.72
C TYR A 18 -3.75 -27.20 -1.63
N ASP A 19 -4.08 -28.38 -1.07
CA ASP A 19 -3.98 -29.72 -1.67
C ASP A 19 -2.54 -30.18 -1.99
N GLY A 20 -2.14 -31.34 -1.48
CA GLY A 20 -0.76 -31.87 -1.52
C GLY A 20 -0.26 -32.34 -2.89
N LYS A 21 -0.58 -31.59 -3.95
CA LYS A 21 -0.05 -31.75 -5.31
C LYS A 21 0.78 -30.50 -5.60
N ASP A 22 1.79 -30.63 -6.45
CA ASP A 22 2.64 -29.53 -6.92
C ASP A 22 1.85 -28.49 -7.74
N GLU A 23 0.86 -27.82 -7.12
CA GLU A 23 0.22 -26.65 -7.67
C GLU A 23 1.09 -25.42 -7.40
N GLU A 24 1.30 -24.68 -8.47
CA GLU A 24 1.91 -23.35 -8.50
C GLU A 24 1.31 -22.49 -7.38
N ILE A 25 2.16 -21.81 -6.60
CA ILE A 25 1.71 -20.90 -5.55
C ILE A 25 0.84 -19.84 -6.22
N LYS A 26 -0.47 -19.89 -5.99
CA LYS A 26 -1.39 -18.89 -6.54
C LYS A 26 -1.33 -17.64 -5.67
N ASP A 27 -1.50 -17.78 -4.35
CA ASP A 27 -1.70 -16.61 -3.49
C ASP A 27 -0.42 -16.26 -2.68
N ILE A 28 -0.15 -14.97 -2.51
CA ILE A 28 1.01 -14.45 -1.77
C ILE A 28 0.53 -13.60 -0.59
N GLY A 29 0.85 -14.05 0.63
CA GLY A 29 0.55 -13.33 1.87
C GLY A 29 1.81 -12.86 2.59
N PHE A 30 1.89 -11.57 2.92
CA PHE A 30 2.98 -11.03 3.74
C PHE A 30 2.54 -9.87 4.63
N SER A 31 3.21 -9.69 5.76
CA SER A 31 2.97 -8.56 6.67
C SER A 31 4.20 -7.66 6.76
N VAL A 32 3.99 -6.35 6.77
CA VAL A 32 5.00 -5.34 7.02
C VAL A 32 4.63 -4.58 8.29
N LYS A 33 5.56 -4.49 9.23
CA LYS A 33 5.41 -3.66 10.44
C LYS A 33 6.22 -2.39 10.29
N PHE A 34 5.64 -1.24 10.62
CA PHE A 34 6.33 0.05 10.61
C PHE A 34 6.66 0.47 12.03
N SER A 35 7.86 0.17 12.52
CA SER A 35 8.22 0.34 13.94
C SER A 35 8.16 1.79 14.42
N ASP A 36 8.55 2.74 13.57
CA ASP A 36 8.66 4.16 13.91
C ASP A 36 7.48 5.01 13.44
N ALA A 37 6.50 4.42 12.74
CA ALA A 37 5.36 5.14 12.20
C ALA A 37 4.26 5.32 13.24
N LEU A 38 3.61 6.48 13.23
CA LEU A 38 2.40 6.71 14.03
C LEU A 38 1.13 6.49 13.21
N LYS A 39 1.19 6.82 11.91
CA LYS A 39 0.06 6.78 10.99
C LYS A 39 0.48 6.19 9.66
N LEU A 40 -0.43 5.49 9.01
CA LEU A 40 -0.26 4.96 7.67
C LEU A 40 -1.09 5.75 6.66
N TYR A 41 -0.53 5.90 5.46
CA TYR A 41 -1.09 6.64 4.34
C TYR A 41 -0.92 5.85 3.04
N GLY A 42 -1.72 6.13 2.02
CA GLY A 42 -1.56 5.56 0.68
C GLY A 42 -2.78 4.74 0.25
N LEU A 43 -2.53 3.60 -0.38
CA LEU A 43 -3.56 2.70 -0.94
C LEU A 43 -4.59 3.47 -1.78
N HIS A 44 -4.15 4.29 -2.73
CA HIS A 44 -5.09 4.93 -3.64
C HIS A 44 -5.74 3.86 -4.54
N HIS A 45 -7.02 3.90 -4.89
CA HIS A 45 -8.03 4.94 -4.69
C HIS A 45 -9.21 4.41 -3.86
N HIS A 46 -9.46 5.04 -2.70
CA HIS A 46 -10.60 4.75 -1.84
C HIS A 46 -11.28 6.06 -1.42
N ALA A 47 -12.59 6.02 -1.18
CA ALA A 47 -13.37 7.14 -0.67
C ALA A 47 -13.25 7.20 0.86
N TYR A 48 -12.02 7.33 1.35
CA TYR A 48 -11.68 7.36 2.77
C TYR A 48 -10.85 8.61 3.10
N ASP A 49 -10.73 8.92 4.38
CA ASP A 49 -9.76 9.90 4.87
C ASP A 49 -8.33 9.52 4.45
N LEU A 50 -7.46 10.53 4.37
CA LEU A 50 -6.07 10.34 3.97
C LEU A 50 -5.33 9.35 4.90
N GLU A 51 -5.60 9.42 6.21
CA GLU A 51 -5.10 8.49 7.20
C GLU A 51 -5.84 7.16 7.11
N LEU A 52 -5.10 6.06 6.95
CA LEU A 52 -5.69 4.73 6.88
C LEU A 52 -6.20 4.30 8.27
N PRO A 53 -7.48 3.90 8.40
CA PRO A 53 -8.06 3.40 9.63
C PRO A 53 -7.52 2.02 10.00
N ASP A 54 -7.82 1.57 11.21
CA ASP A 54 -7.65 0.16 11.59
C ASP A 54 -8.74 -0.68 10.91
N THR A 55 -8.35 -1.76 10.22
CA THR A 55 -9.28 -2.70 9.57
C THR A 55 -9.60 -3.91 10.43
N SER A 56 -9.13 -4.00 11.68
CA SER A 56 -9.36 -5.18 12.55
C SER A 56 -10.84 -5.51 12.78
N ASP A 57 -11.71 -4.50 12.76
CA ASP A 57 -13.16 -4.63 12.97
C ASP A 57 -13.99 -4.36 11.69
N MET A 58 -13.34 -4.25 10.52
CA MET A 58 -13.99 -3.95 9.25
C MET A 58 -13.36 -4.74 8.08
N GLU A 59 -13.84 -4.53 6.85
CA GLU A 59 -13.24 -5.18 5.69
C GLU A 59 -11.86 -4.59 5.33
N PRO A 60 -10.92 -5.41 4.82
CA PRO A 60 -9.64 -4.94 4.32
C PRO A 60 -9.82 -4.00 3.13
N PHE A 61 -8.83 -3.12 2.92
CA PHE A 61 -8.75 -2.32 1.71
C PHE A 61 -8.57 -3.21 0.49
N ARG A 62 -9.42 -3.05 -0.50
CA ARG A 62 -9.41 -3.86 -1.72
C ARG A 62 -8.84 -3.07 -2.89
N LEU A 63 -7.76 -3.56 -3.48
CA LEU A 63 -7.12 -2.99 -4.65
C LEU A 63 -7.53 -3.80 -5.88
N ARG A 64 -8.58 -3.34 -6.55
CA ARG A 64 -9.07 -3.89 -7.81
C ARG A 64 -9.82 -2.82 -8.59
N ASN A 65 -9.32 -2.48 -9.78
CA ASN A 65 -9.97 -1.47 -10.62
C ASN A 65 -11.38 -1.97 -11.01
N SER A 66 -12.40 -1.29 -10.50
CA SER A 66 -13.80 -1.62 -10.69
C SER A 66 -14.61 -0.36 -11.00
N ASP A 67 -15.58 -0.49 -11.92
CA ASP A 67 -16.54 0.56 -12.24
C ASP A 67 -17.74 0.44 -11.29
N THR A 68 -17.61 1.05 -10.11
CA THR A 68 -18.64 1.05 -9.08
C THR A 68 -19.38 2.39 -9.09
N ALA A 69 -20.62 2.36 -9.60
CA ALA A 69 -21.51 3.51 -9.55
C ALA A 69 -22.03 3.75 -8.12
N GLY A 70 -22.05 5.01 -7.67
CA GLY A 70 -22.61 5.39 -6.37
C GLY A 70 -21.79 4.91 -5.17
N PHE A 71 -20.48 5.14 -5.20
CA PHE A 71 -19.59 4.75 -4.11
C PHE A 71 -19.99 5.39 -2.77
N GLU A 72 -19.80 4.63 -1.69
CA GLU A 72 -20.06 5.09 -0.33
C GLU A 72 -18.82 5.81 0.23
N SER A 73 -19.06 6.84 1.04
CA SER A 73 -18.02 7.52 1.81
C SER A 73 -17.57 6.65 2.98
N ASN A 74 -16.29 6.72 3.34
CA ASN A 74 -15.66 5.94 4.41
C ASN A 74 -15.75 4.43 4.20
N SER A 75 -15.56 3.99 2.95
CA SER A 75 -15.60 2.58 2.58
C SER A 75 -14.22 2.08 2.09
N PRO A 76 -13.78 0.88 2.49
CA PRO A 76 -12.57 0.22 1.99
C PRO A 76 -12.78 -0.43 0.61
N MET A 77 -13.95 -0.22 0.00
CA MET A 77 -14.31 -0.78 -1.30
C MET A 77 -13.43 -0.23 -2.44
N ALA A 78 -13.00 -1.13 -3.31
CA ALA A 78 -12.20 -0.81 -4.48
C ALA A 78 -12.92 0.12 -5.47
N LEU A 79 -12.20 1.11 -5.99
CA LEU A 79 -12.70 2.04 -7.00
C LEU A 79 -11.96 1.86 -8.34
N TYR A 80 -11.84 2.93 -9.12
CA TYR A 80 -11.37 2.91 -10.51
C TYR A 80 -9.86 2.67 -10.68
N GLY A 81 -9.07 2.90 -9.63
CA GLY A 81 -7.62 2.89 -9.69
C GLY A 81 -7.00 2.29 -8.45
N SER A 82 -5.86 1.63 -8.62
CA SER A 82 -5.13 0.94 -7.57
C SER A 82 -3.65 1.30 -7.65
N VAL A 83 -3.12 1.87 -6.58
CA VAL A 83 -1.70 2.16 -6.39
C VAL A 83 -1.28 1.50 -5.07
N PRO A 84 -0.67 0.32 -5.12
CA PRO A 84 -0.31 -0.51 -3.95
C PRO A 84 0.93 0.03 -3.21
N VAL A 85 0.82 1.25 -2.70
CA VAL A 85 1.87 1.93 -1.93
C VAL A 85 1.36 2.30 -0.54
N ILE A 86 2.16 2.06 0.49
CA ILE A 86 1.89 2.51 1.86
C ILE A 86 3.07 3.32 2.36
N TYR A 87 2.76 4.45 3.01
CA TYR A 87 3.72 5.30 3.70
C TYR A 87 3.41 5.29 5.19
N GLY A 88 4.36 4.78 5.98
CA GLY A 88 4.38 4.95 7.43
C GLY A 88 5.10 6.23 7.81
N HIS A 89 4.39 7.15 8.44
CA HIS A 89 4.90 8.48 8.78
C HIS A 89 4.85 8.74 10.29
N SER A 90 5.89 9.40 10.79
CA SER A 90 5.96 9.98 12.12
C SER A 90 6.71 11.31 12.10
N LYS A 91 6.77 11.98 13.27
CA LYS A 91 7.48 13.24 13.42
C LYS A 91 8.98 13.13 13.12
N THR A 92 9.55 11.94 13.28
CA THR A 92 11.00 11.70 13.19
C THR A 92 11.41 11.01 11.90
N SER A 93 10.55 10.17 11.32
CA SER A 93 10.89 9.37 10.14
C SER A 93 9.68 9.07 9.27
N THR A 94 9.92 8.91 7.97
CA THR A 94 8.95 8.42 6.99
C THR A 94 9.57 7.25 6.25
N THR A 95 8.86 6.15 6.19
CA THR A 95 9.22 4.96 5.43
C THR A 95 8.05 4.56 4.55
N GLY A 96 8.32 3.98 3.39
CA GLY A 96 7.28 3.49 2.50
C GLY A 96 7.59 2.11 1.95
N ILE A 97 6.53 1.43 1.53
CA ILE A 97 6.62 0.18 0.79
C ILE A 97 5.77 0.31 -0.46
N PHE A 98 6.24 -0.24 -1.57
CA PHE A 98 5.51 -0.31 -2.81
C PHE A 98 5.56 -1.75 -3.32
N LEU A 99 4.39 -2.37 -3.45
CA LEU A 99 4.25 -3.72 -3.97
C LEU A 99 3.94 -3.65 -5.46
N HIS A 100 4.89 -3.99 -6.30
CA HIS A 100 4.72 -3.96 -7.74
C HIS A 100 4.04 -5.26 -8.23
N ASN A 101 2.72 -5.29 -8.07
CA ASN A 101 1.88 -6.39 -8.55
C ASN A 101 0.55 -5.86 -9.11
N ALA A 102 0.07 -6.44 -10.21
CA ALA A 102 -1.14 -6.06 -10.92
C ALA A 102 -2.36 -6.96 -10.62
N ALA A 103 -2.15 -8.09 -9.91
CA ALA A 103 -3.24 -8.94 -9.46
C ALA A 103 -4.10 -8.24 -8.40
N GLU A 104 -5.26 -8.83 -8.11
CA GLU A 104 -6.12 -8.36 -7.03
C GLU A 104 -5.40 -8.48 -5.68
N GLN A 105 -5.52 -7.44 -4.85
CA GLN A 105 -4.88 -7.37 -3.55
C GLN A 105 -5.86 -6.93 -2.48
N TRP A 106 -5.66 -7.45 -1.28
CA TRP A 106 -6.32 -7.02 -0.06
C TRP A 106 -5.28 -6.60 0.95
N VAL A 107 -5.55 -5.50 1.65
CA VAL A 107 -4.63 -4.92 2.61
C VAL A 107 -5.34 -4.67 3.93
N ASP A 108 -4.93 -5.42 4.95
CA ASP A 108 -5.35 -5.20 6.32
C ASP A 108 -4.40 -4.27 7.05
N ILE A 109 -4.94 -3.32 7.79
CA ILE A 109 -4.20 -2.36 8.60
C ILE A 109 -4.53 -2.59 10.07
N THR A 110 -3.52 -2.76 10.91
CA THR A 110 -3.71 -2.94 12.34
C THR A 110 -2.84 -1.97 13.13
N TYR A 111 -3.44 -1.23 14.05
CA TYR A 111 -2.74 -0.35 14.98
C TYR A 111 -2.60 -1.04 16.34
N LYS A 112 -1.42 -1.59 16.63
CA LYS A 112 -1.15 -2.15 17.96
C LYS A 112 -0.97 -1.05 19.00
N LYS A 113 -1.47 -1.30 20.23
CA LYS A 113 -1.36 -0.39 21.40
C LYS A 113 0.06 0.09 21.74
N ALA A 114 1.10 -0.55 21.21
CA ALA A 114 2.51 -0.24 21.47
C ALA A 114 3.20 0.62 20.38
N GLY A 115 2.46 1.21 19.44
CA GLY A 115 3.01 2.27 18.57
C GLY A 115 3.74 1.80 17.31
N SER A 116 3.40 0.63 16.78
CA SER A 116 3.92 0.16 15.50
C SER A 116 2.77 -0.38 14.65
N PRO A 117 2.22 0.41 13.72
CA PRO A 117 1.20 -0.06 12.82
C PRO A 117 1.76 -1.14 11.89
N SER A 118 0.90 -2.08 11.51
CA SER A 118 1.25 -3.16 10.60
C SER A 118 0.25 -3.24 9.45
N ALA A 119 0.76 -3.47 8.25
CA ALA A 119 -0.02 -3.75 7.07
C ALA A 119 0.16 -5.22 6.67
N HIS A 120 -0.92 -5.95 6.46
CA HIS A 120 -0.91 -7.31 5.94
C HIS A 120 -1.48 -7.32 4.52
N PHE A 121 -0.65 -7.71 3.57
CA PHE A 121 -1.00 -7.83 2.15
C PHE A 121 -1.33 -9.27 1.83
N MET A 122 -2.43 -9.45 1.12
CA MET A 122 -2.87 -10.70 0.51
C MET A 122 -3.03 -10.44 -0.97
N VAL A 123 -2.37 -11.22 -1.82
CA VAL A 123 -2.33 -11.02 -3.26
C VAL A 123 -2.74 -12.32 -3.93
N ASP A 124 -3.67 -12.24 -4.88
CA ASP A 124 -4.27 -13.39 -5.54
C ASP A 124 -3.30 -14.16 -6.46
N SER A 125 -2.41 -13.45 -7.16
CA SER A 125 -1.46 -14.07 -8.10
C SER A 125 -0.30 -13.15 -8.49
N GLY A 126 0.65 -13.68 -9.26
CA GLY A 126 1.75 -12.92 -9.85
C GLY A 126 3.07 -13.06 -9.09
N SER A 127 4.04 -12.23 -9.48
CA SER A 127 5.37 -12.24 -8.87
C SER A 127 5.42 -11.37 -7.61
N PHE A 128 6.22 -11.78 -6.64
CA PHE A 128 6.51 -10.98 -5.46
C PHE A 128 7.65 -9.99 -5.77
N ASP A 129 7.30 -8.73 -6.02
CA ASP A 129 8.24 -7.63 -6.27
C ASP A 129 7.92 -6.47 -5.34
N LEU A 130 8.73 -6.30 -4.29
CA LEU A 130 8.50 -5.32 -3.23
C LEU A 130 9.67 -4.33 -3.14
N PHE A 131 9.35 -3.06 -3.31
CA PHE A 131 10.27 -1.94 -3.14
C PHE A 131 10.10 -1.34 -1.75
N VAL A 132 11.23 -1.10 -1.09
CA VAL A 132 11.28 -0.51 0.25
C VAL A 132 11.94 0.85 0.16
N MET A 133 11.23 1.88 0.63
CA MET A 133 11.66 3.27 0.62
C MET A 133 11.94 3.72 2.06
N LEU A 134 13.19 4.01 2.37
CA LEU A 134 13.62 4.17 3.76
C LEU A 134 13.57 5.63 4.27
N GLY A 135 13.33 6.59 3.39
CA GLY A 135 13.35 8.00 3.78
C GLY A 135 14.71 8.42 4.35
N PRO A 136 14.80 9.44 5.23
CA PRO A 136 13.88 9.61 6.37
C PRO A 136 12.83 10.71 6.21
N LYS A 137 12.99 11.63 5.25
CA LYS A 137 11.99 12.67 4.96
C LYS A 137 10.95 12.18 3.96
N ILE A 138 9.72 12.67 4.07
CA ILE A 138 8.64 12.35 3.12
C ILE A 138 9.01 12.72 1.68
N GLU A 139 9.72 13.83 1.49
CA GLU A 139 10.23 14.30 0.19
C GLU A 139 11.08 13.21 -0.48
N ASN A 140 12.01 12.61 0.27
CA ASN A 140 12.91 11.58 -0.24
C ASN A 140 12.15 10.29 -0.56
N VAL A 141 11.14 9.93 0.24
CA VAL A 141 10.32 8.74 0.01
C VAL A 141 9.48 8.91 -1.26
N ILE A 142 8.85 10.08 -1.43
CA ILE A 142 8.09 10.39 -2.64
C ILE A 142 9.03 10.41 -3.85
N GLN A 143 10.22 11.00 -3.73
CA GLN A 143 11.19 11.03 -4.82
C GLN A 143 11.64 9.61 -5.22
N GLN A 144 11.94 8.74 -4.24
CA GLN A 144 12.25 7.33 -4.50
C GLN A 144 11.10 6.63 -5.22
N PHE A 145 9.85 6.90 -4.82
CA PHE A 145 8.68 6.35 -5.49
C PHE A 145 8.53 6.86 -6.93
N THR A 146 8.71 8.16 -7.15
CA THR A 146 8.61 8.76 -8.49
C THR A 146 9.73 8.30 -9.41
N ASP A 147 10.95 8.16 -8.91
CA ASP A 147 12.08 7.68 -9.70
C ASP A 147 11.87 6.22 -10.18
N LEU A 148 11.11 5.42 -9.42
CA LEU A 148 10.76 4.05 -9.78
C LEU A 148 9.59 3.97 -10.77
N THR A 149 8.60 4.86 -10.66
CA THR A 149 7.29 4.68 -11.33
C THR A 149 6.98 5.72 -12.41
N VAL A 150 7.60 6.90 -12.34
CA VAL A 150 7.28 8.02 -13.22
C VAL A 150 8.37 8.15 -14.28
N MET A 151 7.95 8.10 -15.55
CA MET A 151 8.67 8.75 -16.63
C MET A 151 8.14 10.17 -16.76
N ASP A 152 9.03 11.16 -16.85
CA ASP A 152 8.67 12.57 -17.04
C ASP A 152 7.76 12.74 -18.26
N ALA A 153 6.46 12.87 -18.00
CA ALA A 153 5.45 13.19 -18.99
C ALA A 153 5.08 14.66 -18.76
N GLY A 154 5.79 15.55 -19.47
CA GLY A 154 5.55 17.00 -19.38
C GLY A 154 4.07 17.34 -19.52
N ILE A 155 3.53 18.05 -18.53
CA ILE A 155 2.12 18.46 -18.52
C ILE A 155 1.93 19.57 -19.56
N PRO A 156 1.04 19.41 -20.55
CA PRO A 156 0.79 20.46 -21.53
C PRO A 156 0.18 21.69 -20.84
N SER A 157 0.66 22.89 -21.17
CA SER A 157 0.26 24.15 -20.52
C SER A 157 -1.26 24.42 -20.53
N MET A 158 -1.99 23.80 -21.45
CA MET A 158 -3.44 23.95 -21.59
C MET A 158 -4.25 23.16 -20.56
N SER A 159 -3.70 22.10 -19.93
CA SER A 159 -4.48 21.25 -19.00
C SER A 159 -4.68 21.87 -17.62
N LEU A 160 -3.94 22.93 -17.27
CA LEU A 160 -4.07 23.64 -15.98
C LEU A 160 -4.99 24.87 -16.06
N VAL A 161 -5.57 25.18 -17.22
CA VAL A 161 -6.39 26.38 -17.40
C VAL A 161 -7.83 26.12 -16.96
N VAL A 162 -8.24 26.71 -15.83
CA VAL A 162 -9.65 26.83 -15.44
C VAL A 162 -10.22 28.09 -16.10
N PHE A 163 -11.15 27.92 -17.04
CA PHE A 163 -11.88 29.05 -17.62
C PHE A 163 -12.92 29.57 -16.62
N TYR A 164 -12.63 30.70 -15.97
CA TYR A 164 -13.66 31.49 -15.31
C TYR A 164 -14.52 32.18 -16.38
N ARG A 165 -15.84 32.01 -16.29
CA ARG A 165 -16.85 32.76 -17.05
C ARG A 165 -17.73 33.55 -16.10
#